data_AF-A0A850SDP9-F1
#
_entry.id   AF-A0A850SDP9-F1
#
_cell.length_a   1.000
_cell.length_b   1.000
_cell.length_c   1.000
_cell.angle_alpha   90.00
_cell.angle_beta   90.00
_cell.angle_gamma   90.00
#
_symmetry.space_group_name_H-M   'P 1'
#
loop_
_entity.id
_entity.type
_entity.pdbx_description
1 polymer ?
#
loop_
_entity_poly.entity_id
_entity_poly.type
_entity_poly.pdbx_seq_one_letter_code
_entity_poly.pdbx_strand_id
1 'polypeptide(L)' 'MAIGVENIYFMCDRVRRNGGLVTRQPAPMKHGTTTAAFVKEPDGYVIELIERGQ' A
#
# COMPACT_ATOMS: atom_id res chain seq x y z
N MET A 1 -2.32 -1.45 11.14
CA MET A 1 -1.00 -0.80 11.18
C MET A 1 -0.77 -0.11 9.85
N ALA A 2 -0.15 1.08 9.85
CA ALA A 2 0.14 1.83 8.62
C ALA A 2 1.65 2.03 8.46
N ILE A 3 2.15 1.87 7.24
CA ILE A 3 3.55 2.04 6.87
C ILE A 3 3.66 3.14 5.82
N GLY A 4 4.48 4.14 6.11
CA GLY A 4 4.81 5.20 5.16
C GLY A 4 5.83 4.72 4.14
N VAL A 5 5.59 5.01 2.85
CA VAL A 5 6.48 4.64 1.74
C VAL A 5 6.70 5.82 0.80
N GLU A 6 7.84 5.86 0.11
CA GLU A 6 8.17 6.96 -0.83
C GLU A 6 7.49 6.81 -2.20
N ASN A 7 7.31 5.55 -2.66
CA ASN A 7 6.64 5.26 -3.93
C ASN A 7 5.70 4.07 -3.73
N ILE A 8 4.41 4.36 -3.62
CA ILE A 8 3.43 3.34 -3.25
C ILE A 8 3.16 2.34 -4.38
N TYR A 9 3.25 2.78 -5.64
CA TYR A 9 3.06 1.90 -6.80
C TYR A 9 4.17 0.86 -6.89
N PHE A 10 5.42 1.30 -6.73
CA PHE A 10 6.58 0.41 -6.68
C PHE A 10 6.48 -0.58 -5.51
N MET A 11 6.06 -0.11 -4.34
CA MET A 11 5.90 -0.97 -3.18
C MET A 11 4.80 -2.03 -3.38
N CYS A 12 3.65 -1.66 -3.97
CA CYS A 12 2.61 -2.62 -4.29
C CYS A 12 3.06 -3.67 -5.33
N ASP A 13 3.88 -3.30 -6.31
CA ASP A 13 4.47 -4.26 -7.24
C ASP A 13 5.42 -5.24 -6.53
N ARG A 14 6.30 -4.72 -5.66
CA ARG A 14 7.21 -5.53 -4.85
C ARG A 14 6.46 -6.51 -3.94
N VAL A 15 5.36 -6.07 -3.32
CA VAL A 15 4.48 -6.94 -2.51
C VAL A 15 3.97 -8.12 -3.35
N ARG A 16 3.44 -7.87 -4.55
CA ARG A 16 2.95 -8.94 -5.43
C ARG A 16 4.04 -9.93 -5.83
N ARG A 17 5.23 -9.44 -6.19
CA ARG A 17 6.38 -10.28 -6.57
C ARG A 17 6.83 -11.19 -5.43
N ASN A 18 6.62 -10.77 -4.18
CA ASN A 18 6.98 -11.53 -2.98
C ASN A 18 5.83 -12.41 -2.44
N GLY A 19 4.75 -12.58 -3.20
CA GLY A 19 3.61 -13.44 -2.81
C GLY A 19 2.59 -12.78 -1.88
N GLY A 20 2.71 -11.48 -1.63
CA GLY A 20 1.69 -10.70 -0.93
C GLY A 20 0.53 -10.29 -1.85
N LEU A 21 -0.63 -10.03 -1.26
CA LEU A 21 -1.83 -9.65 -1.98
C LEU A 21 -2.13 -8.16 -1.82
N VAL A 22 -2.24 -7.42 -2.92
CA VAL A 22 -2.75 -6.03 -2.88
C VAL A 22 -4.27 -6.06 -2.94
N THR A 23 -4.93 -5.87 -1.79
CA THR A 23 -6.40 -5.95 -1.64
C THR A 23 -7.11 -4.66 -2.05
N ARG A 24 -6.42 -3.52 -1.97
CA ARG A 24 -6.87 -2.25 -2.53
C ARG A 24 -5.69 -1.58 -3.23
N GLN A 25 -5.87 -1.30 -4.52
CA GLN A 25 -4.86 -0.64 -5.35
C GLN A 25 -4.52 0.76 -4.81
N PRO A 26 -3.28 1.24 -5.03
CA PRO A 26 -2.93 2.62 -4.72
C PRO A 26 -3.87 3.60 -5.40
N ALA A 27 -4.50 4.46 -4.61
CA ALA A 27 -5.36 5.53 -5.09
C ALA A 27 -5.39 6.69 -4.09
N PRO A 28 -5.60 7.94 -4.55
CA PRO A 28 -5.84 9.08 -3.67
C PRO A 28 -7.03 8.82 -2.73
N MET A 29 -6.91 9.28 -1.48
CA MET A 29 -8.03 9.25 -0.54
C MET A 29 -9.13 10.24 -0.94
N LYS A 30 -10.40 9.91 -0.67
CA LYS A 30 -11.57 10.71 -1.08
C LYS A 30 -11.54 12.19 -0.64
N HIS A 31 -10.82 12.51 0.43
CA HIS A 31 -10.75 13.85 1.01
C HIS A 31 -9.30 14.31 1.29
N GLY A 32 -8.32 13.84 0.51
CA GLY A 32 -6.92 14.24 0.68
C GLY A 32 -6.07 14.02 -0.57
N THR A 33 -4.85 14.55 -0.56
CA THR A 33 -3.85 14.34 -1.62
C THR A 33 -3.04 13.07 -1.43
N THR A 34 -3.15 12.45 -0.26
CA THR A 34 -2.38 11.27 0.11
C THR A 34 -2.86 10.03 -0.64
N THR A 35 -1.94 9.35 -1.31
CA THR A 35 -2.19 8.04 -1.96
C THR A 35 -2.08 6.93 -0.91
N ALA A 36 -3.04 6.01 -0.88
CA ALA A 36 -3.01 4.86 0.01
C ALA A 36 -3.39 3.56 -0.72
N ALA A 37 -2.88 2.43 -0.22
CA ALA A 37 -3.14 1.07 -0.69
C ALA A 37 -3.26 0.12 0.50
N PHE A 38 -3.94 -1.01 0.31
CA PHE A 38 -4.02 -2.07 1.31
C PHE A 38 -3.38 -3.33 0.75
N VAL A 39 -2.52 -3.93 1.56
CA VAL A 39 -1.83 -5.17 1.24
C VAL A 39 -2.06 -6.20 2.34
N LYS A 40 -1.99 -7.47 1.97
CA LYS A 40 -2.21 -8.60 2.85
C LYS A 40 -1.01 -9.54 2.76
N GLU A 41 -0.44 -9.82 3.91
CA GLU A 41 0.65 -10.81 4.09
C GLU A 41 0.10 -12.24 3.95
N PRO A 42 0.94 -13.26 3.73
CA PRO A 42 0.49 -14.65 3.60
C PRO A 42 -0.29 -15.19 4.80
N ASP A 43 -0.02 -14.69 6.01
CA ASP A 43 -0.74 -15.03 7.25
C ASP A 43 -2.13 -14.38 7.36
N GLY A 44 -2.40 -13.43 6.46
CA GLY A 44 -3.65 -12.74 6.31
C GLY A 44 -3.79 -11.42 7.06
N TYR A 45 -2.73 -10.93 7.69
CA TYR A 45 -2.72 -9.60 8.28
C TYR A 45 -2.77 -8.52 7.18
N VAL A 46 -3.57 -7.47 7.40
CA VAL A 46 -3.74 -6.36 6.45
C VAL A 46 -2.93 -5.15 6.90
N ILE A 47 -2.07 -4.67 6.01
CA ILE A 47 -1.22 -3.50 6.18
C ILE A 47 -1.71 -2.39 5.25
N GLU A 48 -1.83 -1.19 5.82
CA GLU A 48 -2.09 0.03 5.05
C GLU A 48 -0.76 0.64 4.63
N LEU A 49 -0.56 0.84 3.32
CA LEU A 49 0.56 1.59 2.78
C LEU A 49 0.09 3.02 2.50
N ILE A 50 0.87 3.99 2.94
CA ILE A 50 0.59 5.42 2.75
C ILE A 50 1.79 6.05 2.07
N GLU A 51 1.58 6.71 0.93
CA GLU A 51 2.63 7.46 0.26
C GLU A 51 2.93 8.72 1.07
N ARG A 52 4.17 8.86 1.53
CA ARG A 52 4.63 10.09 2.18
C ARG A 52 5.06 11.04 1.08
N GLY A 53 4.39 12.19 1.00
CA GLY A 53 4.85 13.30 0.17
C GLY A 53 6.26 13.69 0.60
N GLN A 54 7.11 14.00 -0.38
CA GLN A 54 8.36 14.72 -0.13
C GLN A 54 8.07 16.08 0.51
#